data_AF-A0A8K0VVR4-F1
#
_entry.id   AF-A0A8K0VVR4-F1
#
_cell.length_a   1.000
_cell.length_b   1.000
_cell.length_c   1.000
_cell.angle_alpha   90.00
_cell.angle_beta   90.00
_cell.angle_gamma   90.00
#
_symmetry.space_group_name_H-M   'P 1'
#
loop_
_entity.id
_entity.type
_entity.pdbx_description
1 polymer ?
#
loop_
_entity_poly.entity_id
_entity_poly.type
_entity_poly.pdbx_seq_one_letter_code
_entity_poly.pdbx_strand_id
1 'polypeptide(L)'
;MASNLYDFNKTEVYHAFSLNNCSDVMALWTYFAEPLRPGGIYPKKAYNLTITALDSFMREHSLRAPKYPEGFSTWIQDVRIDRRVQGHVMTTCIADYCRTKEWDGNPDIAGIGMLATYVIQAMLVTIYIIGIITIRSEKLLPKLRKIPSLFRVLLALKHSLVDLLSACFLFSIAMLLAGNVSLLQDMSTSTMYILIISMPVNSVLPAVLLQLVGTRLLRRSRGRILAWCVVLALAVTLFVGTIVAKFKKTIKAEEDFDYEARCLWPYISGLIAPMAYYSWVIAGFQLLGISAYIVGLLNSQRNRSLNPFDWLPRSVWWTLLGLTFCAMWTSIGLFIRLTLRIHDRVGEKNKDSEWSFGQVLALATWVPSIVEFVYIWWEAPEEALNGRLMDPYEVCETSREPRDLEMRRAEDEQDRGEFRRLIQGGPHEGSIRTW
;
A
#
# COMPACT_ATOMS: atom_id res chain seq x y z
N MET A 1 -19.05 60.77 24.39
CA MET A 1 -17.92 61.58 23.88
C MET A 1 -16.59 60.85 24.11
N ALA A 2 -16.37 59.71 23.45
CA ALA A 2 -15.10 58.97 23.47
C ALA A 2 -14.86 58.23 22.13
N SER A 3 -15.44 58.73 21.03
CA SER A 3 -15.50 58.03 19.74
C SER A 3 -14.41 58.41 18.74
N ASN A 4 -13.52 59.36 19.04
CA ASN A 4 -12.60 59.94 18.04
C ASN A 4 -11.11 59.62 18.28
N LEU A 5 -10.77 58.74 19.22
CA LEU A 5 -9.36 58.52 19.60
C LEU A 5 -8.63 57.46 18.78
N TYR A 6 -9.33 56.78 17.86
CA TYR A 6 -8.76 55.74 17.00
C TYR A 6 -9.36 55.82 15.59
N ASP A 7 -9.30 57.01 14.97
CA ASP A 7 -9.73 57.19 13.57
C ASP A 7 -8.66 56.64 12.63
N PHE A 8 -8.44 55.33 12.69
CA PHE A 8 -7.61 54.62 11.73
C PHE A 8 -8.41 54.48 10.45
N ASN A 9 -7.87 54.94 9.32
CA ASN A 9 -8.31 54.41 8.04
C ASN A 9 -7.99 52.90 8.05
N LYS A 10 -9.00 52.06 8.31
CA LYS A 10 -8.86 50.61 8.53
C LYS A 10 -8.02 49.94 7.44
N THR A 11 -8.13 50.47 6.23
CA THR A 11 -7.42 50.03 5.03
C THR A 11 -5.91 50.29 5.11
N GLU A 12 -5.47 51.43 5.61
CA GLU A 12 -4.04 51.80 5.66
C GLU A 12 -3.28 50.96 6.69
N VAL A 13 -3.85 50.78 7.90
CA VAL A 13 -3.25 49.93 8.94
C VAL A 13 -3.12 48.48 8.47
N TYR A 14 -4.12 47.99 7.75
CA TYR A 14 -4.12 46.64 7.19
C TYR A 14 -2.95 46.42 6.22
N HIS A 15 -2.61 47.43 5.41
CA HIS A 15 -1.49 47.37 4.48
C HIS A 15 -0.12 47.60 5.15
N ALA A 16 -0.08 48.43 6.19
CA ALA A 16 1.14 48.78 6.89
C ALA A 16 1.66 47.69 7.85
N PHE A 17 0.81 46.73 8.22
CA PHE A 17 1.22 45.59 9.03
C PHE A 17 2.28 44.76 8.27
N SER A 18 3.53 44.86 8.72
CA SER A 18 4.67 44.14 8.16
C SER A 18 5.45 43.46 9.27
N LEU A 19 5.53 42.14 9.19
CA LEU A 19 6.47 41.34 9.96
C LEU A 19 7.32 40.58 8.96
N ASN A 20 8.63 40.83 9.00
CA ASN A 20 9.58 40.15 8.11
C ASN A 20 10.04 38.80 8.68
N ASN A 21 9.78 38.54 9.96
CA ASN A 21 10.19 37.33 10.66
C ASN A 21 9.01 36.37 10.84
N CYS A 22 9.09 35.21 10.19
CA CYS A 22 8.05 34.18 10.29
C CYS A 22 7.86 33.63 11.71
N SER A 23 8.89 33.66 12.56
CA SER A 23 8.75 33.25 13.96
C SER A 23 7.75 34.13 14.73
N ASP A 24 7.83 35.45 14.53
CA ASP A 24 6.94 36.42 15.20
C ASP A 24 5.52 36.36 14.64
N VAL A 25 5.39 36.18 13.32
CA VAL A 25 4.10 35.98 12.64
C VAL A 25 3.42 34.72 13.15
N MET A 26 4.15 33.62 13.26
CA MET A 26 3.61 32.35 13.75
C MET A 26 3.20 32.46 15.23
N ALA A 27 3.97 33.17 16.06
CA ALA A 27 3.57 33.44 17.43
C ALA A 27 2.26 34.24 17.50
N LEU A 28 2.11 35.30 16.70
CA LEU A 28 0.85 36.05 16.61
C LEU A 28 -0.31 35.18 16.12
N TRP A 29 -0.06 34.35 15.12
CA TRP A 29 -1.06 33.43 14.60
C TRP A 29 -1.56 32.46 15.68
N THR A 30 -0.67 31.90 16.50
CA THR A 30 -1.12 31.01 17.59
C THR A 30 -2.05 31.71 18.58
N TYR A 31 -1.87 33.03 18.82
CA TYR A 31 -2.76 33.80 19.68
C TYR A 31 -4.08 34.17 19.01
N PHE A 32 -4.10 34.36 17.69
CA PHE A 32 -5.29 34.77 16.95
C PHE A 32 -6.12 33.60 16.41
N ALA A 33 -5.53 32.41 16.26
CA ALA A 33 -6.21 31.23 15.73
C ALA A 33 -7.19 30.61 16.73
N GLU A 34 -6.98 30.81 18.03
CA GLU A 34 -7.94 30.37 19.04
C GLU A 34 -9.09 31.37 19.12
N PRO A 35 -10.35 30.94 18.89
CA PRO A 35 -11.48 31.84 19.04
C PRO A 35 -11.54 32.32 20.48
N LEU A 36 -11.41 33.63 20.68
CA LEU A 36 -11.56 34.23 21.99
C LEU A 36 -12.94 33.86 22.54
N ARG A 37 -12.97 33.31 23.76
CA ARG A 37 -14.22 33.22 24.52
C ARG A 37 -14.81 34.64 24.67
N PRO A 38 -16.13 34.80 24.79
CA PRO A 38 -16.71 36.11 25.08
C PRO A 38 -16.03 36.76 26.30
N GLY A 39 -15.43 37.94 26.12
CA GLY A 39 -14.63 38.63 27.15
C GLY A 39 -13.18 38.17 27.30
N GLY A 40 -12.68 37.29 26.42
CA GLY A 40 -11.29 36.84 26.40
C GLY A 40 -10.32 37.99 26.08
N ILE A 41 -9.20 38.02 26.78
CA ILE A 41 -8.14 39.02 26.60
C ILE A 41 -6.95 38.35 25.92
N TYR A 42 -6.48 38.91 24.81
CA TYR A 42 -5.25 38.44 24.18
C TYR A 42 -4.05 38.59 25.12
N PRO A 43 -3.10 37.64 25.13
CA PRO A 43 -1.89 37.75 25.94
C PRO A 43 -1.11 39.03 25.64
N LYS A 44 -0.49 39.64 26.66
CA LYS A 44 0.35 40.86 26.51
C LYS A 44 1.47 40.69 25.47
N LYS A 45 1.95 39.46 25.27
CA LYS A 45 2.93 39.14 24.22
C LYS A 45 2.39 39.38 22.81
N ALA A 46 1.13 39.02 22.55
CA ALA A 46 0.48 39.31 21.26
C ALA A 46 0.39 40.82 21.03
N TYR A 47 -0.03 41.57 22.06
CA TYR A 47 -0.05 43.04 22.02
C TYR A 47 1.34 43.62 21.66
N ASN A 48 2.38 43.25 22.41
CA ASN A 48 3.73 43.77 22.17
C ASN A 48 4.21 43.47 20.73
N LEU A 49 3.97 42.25 20.23
CA LEU A 49 4.33 41.87 18.86
C LEU A 49 3.56 42.67 17.81
N THR A 50 2.25 42.87 17.99
CA THR A 50 1.43 43.67 17.07
C THR A 50 1.84 45.15 17.06
N ILE A 51 2.11 45.73 18.23
CA ILE A 51 2.57 47.12 18.32
C ILE A 51 3.96 47.27 17.68
N THR A 52 4.88 46.32 17.91
CA THR A 52 6.21 46.34 17.29
C THR A 52 6.11 46.23 15.76
N ALA A 53 5.22 45.39 15.24
CA ALA A 53 4.97 45.23 13.81
C ALA A 53 4.44 46.51 13.12
N LEU A 54 3.83 47.41 13.88
CA LEU A 54 3.19 48.63 13.38
C LEU A 54 3.93 49.91 13.79
N ASP A 55 5.04 49.80 14.52
CA ASP A 55 5.72 50.93 15.15
C ASP A 55 6.18 51.98 14.12
N SER A 56 6.77 51.55 13.01
CA SER A 56 7.18 52.46 11.92
C SER A 56 6.00 53.26 11.37
N PHE A 57 4.89 52.58 11.07
CA PHE A 57 3.68 53.19 10.55
C PHE A 57 3.02 54.15 11.54
N MET A 58 2.96 53.76 12.82
CA MET A 58 2.41 54.61 13.88
C MET A 58 3.22 55.88 14.07
N ARG A 59 4.57 55.81 13.98
CA ARG A 59 5.43 57.00 14.06
C ARG A 59 5.23 57.93 12.87
N GLU A 60 5.17 57.39 11.66
CA GLU A 60 4.97 58.17 10.43
C GLU A 60 3.66 58.97 10.45
N HIS A 61 2.59 58.37 10.96
CA HIS A 61 1.26 58.97 11.00
C HIS A 61 0.90 59.59 12.36
N SER A 62 1.87 59.69 13.29
CA SER A 62 1.67 60.22 14.65
C SER A 62 0.52 59.56 15.43
N LEU A 63 0.32 58.26 15.24
CA LEU A 63 -0.77 57.48 15.84
C LEU A 63 -0.39 56.98 17.24
N ARG A 64 -1.39 56.87 18.12
CA ARG A 64 -1.22 56.30 19.47
C ARG A 64 -1.65 54.84 19.49
N ALA A 65 -0.85 54.00 20.15
CA ALA A 65 -1.19 52.59 20.35
C ALA A 65 -2.47 52.44 21.20
N PRO A 66 -3.33 51.44 20.92
CA PRO A 66 -4.52 51.16 21.73
C PRO A 66 -4.13 50.77 23.16
N LYS A 67 -4.99 51.14 24.12
CA LYS A 67 -4.82 50.74 25.53
C LYS A 67 -5.05 49.24 25.70
N TYR A 68 -4.10 48.56 26.34
CA TYR A 68 -4.24 47.17 26.76
C TYR A 68 -4.92 47.09 28.15
N PRO A 69 -5.86 46.16 28.40
CA PRO A 69 -6.40 45.16 27.49
C PRO A 69 -7.69 45.58 26.74
N GLU A 70 -8.47 46.51 27.31
CA GLU A 70 -9.88 46.77 26.93
C GLU A 70 -10.07 47.37 25.52
N GLY A 71 -9.05 47.97 24.91
CA GLY A 71 -9.12 48.51 23.54
C GLY A 71 -8.51 47.61 22.47
N PHE A 72 -7.60 46.71 22.84
CA PHE A 72 -6.80 45.94 21.88
C PHE A 72 -7.61 44.87 21.15
N SER A 73 -8.47 44.12 21.87
CA SER A 73 -9.24 43.02 21.26
C SER A 73 -10.22 43.52 20.21
N THR A 74 -11.01 44.56 20.54
CA THR A 74 -11.95 45.21 19.63
C THR A 74 -11.23 45.78 18.41
N TRP A 75 -10.07 46.40 18.63
CA TRP A 75 -9.25 46.96 17.56
C TRP A 75 -8.70 45.89 16.60
N ILE A 76 -8.19 44.76 17.10
CA ILE A 76 -7.75 43.63 16.26
C ILE A 76 -8.88 43.14 15.35
N GLN A 77 -10.08 42.97 15.90
CA GLN A 77 -11.26 42.51 15.16
C GLN A 77 -11.74 43.56 14.13
N ASP A 78 -11.75 44.84 14.52
CA ASP A 78 -12.22 45.93 13.67
C ASP A 78 -11.32 46.19 12.46
N VAL A 79 -10.00 46.07 12.63
CA VAL A 79 -8.99 46.27 11.58
C VAL A 79 -8.70 44.97 10.82
N ARG A 80 -9.18 43.83 11.33
CA ARG A 80 -8.95 42.48 10.77
C ARG A 80 -7.47 42.11 10.65
N ILE A 81 -6.69 42.48 11.67
CA ILE A 81 -5.26 42.14 11.73
C ILE A 81 -5.07 40.61 11.78
N ASP A 82 -6.01 39.90 12.39
CA ASP A 82 -6.10 38.43 12.37
C ASP A 82 -6.08 37.87 10.93
N ARG A 83 -6.90 38.43 10.03
CA ARG A 83 -6.92 38.01 8.62
C ARG A 83 -5.65 38.36 7.87
N ARG A 84 -5.02 39.49 8.21
CA ARG A 84 -3.74 39.88 7.59
C ARG A 84 -2.63 38.93 8.01
N VAL A 85 -2.55 38.62 9.31
CA VAL A 85 -1.62 37.65 9.87
C VAL A 85 -1.87 36.28 9.24
N GLN A 86 -3.13 35.83 9.16
CA GLN A 86 -3.50 34.60 8.46
C GLN A 86 -3.01 34.60 7.00
N GLY A 87 -3.29 35.67 6.25
CA GLY A 87 -2.87 35.81 4.87
C GLY A 87 -1.34 35.76 4.73
N HIS A 88 -0.62 36.40 5.64
CA HIS A 88 0.85 36.40 5.64
C HIS A 88 1.44 35.03 6.02
N VAL A 89 0.87 34.35 7.03
CA VAL A 89 1.19 32.97 7.38
C VAL A 89 1.04 32.07 6.16
N MET A 90 -0.10 32.17 5.46
CA MET A 90 -0.43 31.26 4.37
C MET A 90 0.33 31.53 3.08
N THR A 91 0.84 32.75 2.87
CA THR A 91 1.55 33.15 1.64
C THR A 91 3.07 33.15 1.80
N THR A 92 3.57 33.64 2.94
CA THR A 92 5.01 33.89 3.16
C THR A 92 5.60 32.87 4.12
N CYS A 93 4.90 32.56 5.21
CA CYS A 93 5.41 31.70 6.29
C CYS A 93 4.81 30.28 6.28
N ILE A 94 4.36 29.81 5.11
CA ILE A 94 3.63 28.54 4.99
C ILE A 94 4.48 27.35 5.44
N ALA A 95 5.80 27.38 5.19
CA ALA A 95 6.69 26.30 5.60
C ALA A 95 6.74 26.15 7.13
N ASP A 96 6.87 27.26 7.86
CA ASP A 96 6.88 27.23 9.33
C ASP A 96 5.50 26.86 9.89
N TYR A 97 4.43 27.35 9.26
CA TYR A 97 3.06 26.92 9.59
C TYR A 97 2.89 25.41 9.50
N CYS A 98 3.31 24.80 8.39
CA CYS A 98 3.19 23.36 8.18
C CYS A 98 4.00 22.53 9.17
N ARG A 99 5.16 23.03 9.64
CA ARG A 99 5.95 22.38 10.70
C ARG A 99 5.31 22.45 12.07
N THR A 100 4.50 23.48 12.33
CA THR A 100 3.84 23.62 13.63
C THR A 100 2.63 22.71 13.78
N LYS A 101 1.94 22.41 12.67
CA LYS A 101 0.76 21.54 12.64
C LYS A 101 1.16 20.07 12.77
N GLU A 102 0.45 19.36 13.62
CA GLU A 102 0.56 17.91 13.70
C GLU A 102 -0.06 17.32 12.44
N TRP A 103 0.68 16.41 11.80
CA TRP A 103 0.19 15.70 10.63
C TRP A 103 -0.50 14.42 11.10
N ASP A 104 -1.83 14.39 11.02
CA ASP A 104 -2.68 13.28 11.49
C ASP A 104 -2.74 12.10 10.50
N GLY A 105 -1.61 11.83 9.83
CA GLY A 105 -1.48 10.70 8.90
C GLY A 105 -1.87 9.36 9.51
N ASN A 106 -2.11 8.37 8.66
CA ASN A 106 -2.39 7.00 9.11
C ASN A 106 -1.10 6.16 9.01
N PRO A 107 -0.36 5.97 10.12
CA PRO A 107 0.90 5.25 10.11
C PRO A 107 0.71 3.78 9.68
N ASP A 108 -0.47 3.19 9.87
CA ASP A 108 -0.75 1.80 9.49
C ASP A 108 -1.03 1.62 7.99
N ILE A 109 -1.19 2.71 7.23
CA ILE A 109 -1.34 2.68 5.77
C ILE A 109 -0.10 3.24 5.09
N ALA A 110 0.44 4.35 5.59
CA ALA A 110 1.48 5.13 4.94
C ALA A 110 2.74 5.34 5.78
N GLY A 111 2.80 4.76 6.97
CA GLY A 111 3.95 4.92 7.86
C GLY A 111 5.20 4.19 7.36
N ILE A 112 6.33 4.49 8.00
CA ILE A 112 7.65 4.01 7.57
C ILE A 112 7.76 2.48 7.51
N GLY A 113 7.16 1.77 8.47
CA GLY A 113 7.15 0.31 8.46
C GLY A 113 6.29 -0.28 7.34
N MET A 114 5.20 0.40 6.95
CA MET A 114 4.41 0.00 5.78
C MET A 114 5.18 0.22 4.49
N LEU A 115 5.89 1.35 4.37
CA LEU A 115 6.78 1.59 3.23
C LEU A 115 7.83 0.49 3.10
N ALA A 116 8.48 0.12 4.20
CA ALA A 116 9.43 -1.00 4.21
C ALA A 116 8.77 -2.31 3.75
N THR A 117 7.55 -2.59 4.22
CA THR A 117 6.77 -3.78 3.83
C THR A 117 6.48 -3.81 2.32
N TYR A 118 6.06 -2.70 1.71
CA TYR A 118 5.83 -2.63 0.26
C TYR A 118 7.11 -2.83 -0.55
N VAL A 119 8.21 -2.24 -0.11
CA VAL A 119 9.51 -2.39 -0.78
C VAL A 119 9.99 -3.84 -0.71
N ILE A 120 9.91 -4.47 0.47
CA ILE A 120 10.26 -5.89 0.64
C ILE A 120 9.37 -6.77 -0.24
N GLN A 121 8.06 -6.54 -0.27
CA GLN A 121 7.13 -7.27 -1.13
C GLN A 121 7.56 -7.19 -2.60
N ALA A 122 7.81 -5.98 -3.12
CA ALA A 122 8.21 -5.78 -4.50
C ALA A 122 9.57 -6.38 -4.84
N MET A 123 10.54 -6.32 -3.92
CA MET A 123 11.84 -6.97 -4.08
C MET A 123 11.68 -8.49 -4.15
N LEU A 124 10.95 -9.10 -3.21
CA LEU A 124 10.69 -10.54 -3.20
C LEU A 124 9.99 -10.97 -4.49
N VAL A 125 8.91 -10.29 -4.88
CA VAL A 125 8.19 -10.60 -6.13
C VAL A 125 9.11 -10.46 -7.36
N THR A 126 9.97 -9.44 -7.40
CA THR A 126 10.94 -9.27 -8.49
C THR A 126 11.92 -10.44 -8.59
N ILE A 127 12.46 -10.90 -7.46
CA ILE A 127 13.36 -12.07 -7.39
C ILE A 127 12.65 -13.32 -7.92
N TYR A 128 11.40 -13.57 -7.49
CA TYR A 128 10.62 -14.72 -7.94
C TYR A 128 10.30 -14.65 -9.44
N ILE A 129 9.96 -13.48 -9.97
CA ILE A 129 9.70 -13.30 -11.41
C ILE A 129 10.94 -13.66 -12.21
N ILE A 130 12.11 -13.14 -11.83
CA ILE A 130 13.37 -13.45 -12.50
C ILE A 130 13.64 -14.96 -12.46
N GLY A 131 13.46 -15.59 -11.30
CA GLY A 131 13.63 -17.03 -11.13
C GLY A 131 12.69 -17.86 -12.01
N ILE A 132 11.40 -17.55 -12.02
CA ILE A 132 10.43 -18.33 -12.82
C ILE A 132 10.60 -18.07 -14.32
N ILE A 133 10.88 -16.83 -14.75
CA ILE A 133 11.20 -16.55 -16.17
C ILE A 133 12.44 -17.34 -16.59
N THR A 134 13.45 -17.40 -15.72
CA THR A 134 14.67 -18.18 -15.94
C THR A 134 14.37 -19.67 -16.11
N ILE A 135 13.52 -20.25 -15.27
CA ILE A 135 13.08 -21.65 -15.37
C ILE A 135 12.31 -21.91 -16.67
N ARG A 136 11.48 -20.95 -17.09
CA ARG A 136 10.71 -21.06 -18.34
C ARG A 136 11.55 -20.87 -19.60
N SER A 137 12.76 -20.35 -19.48
CA SER A 137 13.64 -20.11 -20.61
C SER A 137 14.40 -21.38 -21.01
N GLU A 138 14.03 -21.95 -22.15
CA GLU A 138 14.66 -23.15 -22.73
C GLU A 138 16.17 -22.98 -22.94
N LYS A 139 16.64 -21.75 -23.20
CA LYS A 139 18.06 -21.46 -23.43
C LYS A 139 18.86 -21.28 -22.15
N LEU A 140 18.23 -20.78 -21.08
CA LEU A 140 18.94 -20.38 -19.86
C LEU A 140 18.99 -21.50 -18.83
N LEU A 141 17.92 -22.30 -18.72
CA LEU A 141 17.83 -23.40 -17.77
C LEU A 141 18.96 -24.45 -17.91
N PRO A 142 19.34 -24.92 -19.12
CA PRO A 142 20.41 -25.92 -19.26
C PRO A 142 21.79 -25.38 -18.83
N LYS A 143 22.03 -24.07 -18.99
CA LYS A 143 23.28 -23.43 -18.56
C LYS A 143 23.34 -23.37 -17.03
N LEU A 144 22.23 -23.01 -16.40
CA LEU A 144 22.15 -22.88 -14.94
C LEU A 144 22.12 -24.23 -14.23
N ARG A 145 21.61 -25.29 -14.87
CA ARG A 145 21.70 -26.67 -14.34
C ARG A 145 23.15 -27.12 -14.09
N LYS A 146 24.13 -26.53 -14.79
CA LYS A 146 25.56 -26.79 -14.57
C LYS A 146 26.11 -26.12 -13.31
N ILE A 147 25.39 -25.14 -12.75
CA ILE A 147 25.77 -24.40 -11.55
C ILE A 147 24.86 -24.86 -10.39
N PRO A 148 25.32 -25.80 -9.55
CA PRO A 148 24.44 -26.51 -8.61
C PRO A 148 23.77 -25.58 -7.60
N SER A 149 24.47 -24.54 -7.13
CA SER A 149 23.93 -23.56 -6.18
C SER A 149 22.79 -22.73 -6.78
N LEU A 150 22.94 -22.21 -8.00
CA LEU A 150 21.91 -21.43 -8.68
C LEU A 150 20.71 -22.29 -9.04
N PHE A 151 20.93 -23.53 -9.48
CA PHE A 151 19.84 -24.46 -9.75
C PHE A 151 19.03 -24.75 -8.48
N ARG A 152 19.70 -24.91 -7.33
CA ARG A 152 19.03 -25.08 -6.03
C ARG A 152 18.20 -23.85 -5.64
N VAL A 153 18.72 -22.64 -5.84
CA VAL A 153 17.96 -21.39 -5.61
C VAL A 153 16.71 -21.34 -6.49
N LEU A 154 16.82 -21.64 -7.79
CA LEU A 154 15.68 -21.65 -8.70
C LEU A 154 14.61 -22.66 -8.29
N LEU A 155 15.04 -23.84 -7.83
CA LEU A 155 14.14 -24.88 -7.37
C LEU A 155 13.41 -24.45 -6.09
N ALA A 156 14.14 -23.89 -5.11
CA ALA A 156 13.56 -23.33 -3.90
C ALA A 156 12.55 -22.20 -4.21
N LEU A 157 12.86 -21.28 -5.13
CA LEU A 157 11.92 -20.25 -5.60
C LEU A 157 10.67 -20.85 -6.24
N LYS A 158 10.81 -21.88 -7.06
CA LYS A 158 9.68 -22.54 -7.72
C LYS A 158 8.73 -23.18 -6.70
N HIS A 159 9.27 -23.86 -5.68
CA HIS A 159 8.47 -24.59 -4.70
C HIS A 159 7.84 -23.66 -3.65
N SER A 160 8.56 -22.64 -3.18
CA SER A 160 8.05 -21.64 -2.23
C SER A 160 7.14 -20.56 -2.86
N LEU A 161 6.92 -20.59 -4.18
CA LEU A 161 6.09 -19.62 -4.90
C LEU A 161 4.65 -19.57 -4.36
N VAL A 162 4.10 -20.72 -3.95
CA VAL A 162 2.74 -20.81 -3.41
C VAL A 162 2.62 -20.06 -2.09
N ASP A 163 3.63 -20.17 -1.22
CA ASP A 163 3.63 -19.52 0.09
C ASP A 163 3.83 -18.02 -0.03
N LEU A 164 4.72 -17.56 -0.92
CA LEU A 164 4.85 -16.14 -1.21
C LEU A 164 3.57 -15.55 -1.81
N LEU A 165 2.92 -16.27 -2.72
CA LEU A 165 1.64 -15.83 -3.29
C LEU A 165 0.54 -15.75 -2.22
N SER A 166 0.49 -16.72 -1.29
CA SER A 166 -0.44 -16.70 -0.15
C SER A 166 -0.18 -15.50 0.78
N ALA A 167 1.08 -15.21 1.09
CA ALA A 167 1.47 -14.04 1.87
C ALA A 167 1.07 -12.73 1.17
N CYS A 168 1.27 -12.63 -0.15
CA CYS A 168 0.81 -11.51 -0.95
C CYS A 168 -0.72 -11.34 -0.87
N PHE A 169 -1.51 -12.43 -0.97
CA PHE A 169 -2.97 -12.35 -0.80
C PHE A 169 -3.38 -11.86 0.58
N LEU A 170 -2.78 -12.42 1.64
CA LEU A 170 -3.08 -12.02 3.01
C LEU A 170 -2.82 -10.52 3.20
N PHE A 171 -1.67 -10.05 2.72
CA PHE A 171 -1.31 -8.64 2.77
C PHE A 171 -2.26 -7.77 1.95
N SER A 172 -2.60 -8.16 0.71
CA SER A 172 -3.56 -7.42 -0.11
C SER A 172 -4.95 -7.32 0.54
N ILE A 173 -5.44 -8.42 1.12
CA ILE A 173 -6.73 -8.45 1.80
C ILE A 173 -6.71 -7.53 3.02
N ALA A 174 -5.65 -7.60 3.84
CA ALA A 174 -5.49 -6.73 5.00
C ALA A 174 -5.46 -5.25 4.61
N MET A 175 -4.72 -4.89 3.56
CA MET A 175 -4.66 -3.52 3.06
C MET A 175 -5.99 -3.03 2.46
N LEU A 176 -6.68 -3.87 1.69
CA LEU A 176 -7.99 -3.53 1.16
C LEU A 176 -9.02 -3.36 2.28
N LEU A 177 -8.96 -4.20 3.31
CA LEU A 177 -9.82 -4.08 4.49
C LEU A 177 -9.52 -2.78 5.25
N ALA A 178 -8.24 -2.48 5.50
CA ALA A 178 -7.82 -1.23 6.13
C ALA A 178 -8.29 -0.01 5.35
N GLY A 179 -8.14 -0.01 4.02
CA GLY A 179 -8.65 1.06 3.15
C GLY A 179 -10.16 1.24 3.25
N ASN A 180 -10.93 0.14 3.26
CA ASN A 180 -12.38 0.20 3.43
C ASN A 180 -12.78 0.74 4.82
N VAL A 181 -12.10 0.32 5.88
CA VAL A 181 -12.36 0.81 7.25
C VAL A 181 -12.02 2.29 7.37
N SER A 182 -10.88 2.72 6.84
CA SER A 182 -10.48 4.13 6.86
C SER A 182 -11.39 5.02 6.02
N LEU A 183 -12.04 4.47 4.98
CA LEU A 183 -13.06 5.18 4.21
C LEU A 183 -14.34 5.42 5.03
N LEU A 184 -14.67 4.54 5.98
CA LEU A 184 -15.82 4.71 6.87
C LEU A 184 -15.55 5.74 7.98
N GLN A 185 -14.28 5.95 8.33
CA GLN A 185 -13.85 7.02 9.22
C GLN A 185 -13.91 8.35 8.45
N ASP A 186 -14.30 9.45 9.10
CA ASP A 186 -14.54 10.71 8.41
C ASP A 186 -13.23 11.22 7.77
N MET A 187 -13.23 11.34 6.45
CA MET A 187 -12.02 11.60 5.65
C MET A 187 -11.73 13.11 5.63
N SER A 188 -11.23 13.62 6.75
CA SER A 188 -11.00 15.05 6.93
C SER A 188 -9.92 15.58 5.97
N THR A 189 -8.90 14.78 5.64
CA THR A 189 -7.73 15.28 4.93
C THR A 189 -7.51 14.72 3.53
N SER A 190 -6.89 15.53 2.66
CA SER A 190 -6.69 15.23 1.25
C SER A 190 -5.61 14.18 1.00
N THR A 191 -4.59 14.08 1.86
CA THR A 191 -3.57 13.04 1.69
C THR A 191 -4.08 11.67 2.10
N MET A 192 -4.83 11.59 3.21
CA MET A 192 -5.47 10.37 3.67
C MET A 192 -6.36 9.77 2.57
N TYR A 193 -7.17 10.60 1.90
CA TYR A 193 -8.00 10.16 0.76
C TYR A 193 -7.19 9.43 -0.33
N ILE A 194 -6.01 9.94 -0.68
CA ILE A 194 -5.19 9.38 -1.77
C ILE A 194 -4.48 8.11 -1.33
N LEU A 195 -3.99 8.08 -0.09
CA LEU A 195 -3.31 6.92 0.48
C LEU A 195 -4.26 5.74 0.62
N ILE A 196 -5.52 5.99 1.00
CA ILE A 196 -6.58 4.98 1.15
C ILE A 196 -6.90 4.25 -0.15
N ILE A 197 -6.81 4.92 -1.29
CA ILE A 197 -6.95 4.22 -2.57
C ILE A 197 -5.63 3.64 -3.06
N SER A 198 -4.58 4.45 -3.08
CA SER A 198 -3.34 4.09 -3.75
C SER A 198 -2.67 2.90 -3.09
N MET A 199 -2.50 2.90 -1.76
CA MET A 199 -1.77 1.84 -1.07
C MET A 199 -2.46 0.46 -1.18
N PRO A 200 -3.77 0.32 -0.93
CA PRO A 200 -4.44 -0.96 -1.07
C PRO A 200 -4.48 -1.47 -2.51
N VAL A 201 -4.76 -0.62 -3.49
CA VAL A 201 -4.76 -1.00 -4.91
C VAL A 201 -3.37 -1.47 -5.34
N ASN A 202 -2.32 -0.78 -4.90
CA ASN A 202 -0.94 -1.13 -5.22
C ASN A 202 -0.52 -2.45 -4.56
N SER A 203 -1.02 -2.75 -3.36
CA SER A 203 -0.74 -4.02 -2.66
C SER A 203 -1.24 -5.27 -3.40
N VAL A 204 -2.21 -5.12 -4.32
CA VAL A 204 -2.76 -6.21 -5.15
C VAL A 204 -1.87 -6.54 -6.36
N LEU A 205 -1.08 -5.58 -6.86
CA LEU A 205 -0.23 -5.77 -8.04
C LEU A 205 0.77 -6.93 -7.89
N PRO A 206 1.49 -7.09 -6.77
CA PRO A 206 2.41 -8.21 -6.59
C PRO A 206 1.70 -9.58 -6.64
N ALA A 207 0.49 -9.70 -6.08
CA ALA A 207 -0.31 -10.92 -6.13
C ALA A 207 -0.75 -11.25 -7.57
N VAL A 208 -1.21 -10.24 -8.33
CA VAL A 208 -1.54 -10.40 -9.76
C VAL A 208 -0.31 -10.87 -10.53
N LEU A 209 0.84 -10.24 -10.30
CA LEU A 209 2.07 -10.49 -11.03
C LEU A 209 2.60 -11.91 -10.77
N LEU A 210 2.64 -12.34 -9.51
CA LEU A 210 2.97 -13.73 -9.14
C LEU A 210 1.95 -14.73 -9.71
N GLN A 211 0.66 -14.39 -9.72
CA GLN A 211 -0.37 -15.25 -10.30
C GLN A 211 -0.18 -15.42 -11.81
N LEU A 212 0.14 -14.35 -12.55
CA LEU A 212 0.41 -14.37 -13.99
C LEU A 212 1.63 -15.26 -14.31
N VAL A 213 2.72 -15.10 -13.56
CA VAL A 213 3.96 -15.88 -13.70
C VAL A 213 3.80 -17.33 -13.22
N GLY A 214 2.99 -17.57 -12.19
CA GLY A 214 2.78 -18.87 -11.58
C GLY A 214 1.68 -19.73 -12.22
N THR A 215 0.87 -19.17 -13.12
CA THR A 215 -0.31 -19.81 -13.75
C THR A 215 -0.19 -21.32 -14.02
N ARG A 216 0.90 -21.77 -14.64
CA ARG A 216 1.12 -23.19 -15.01
C ARG A 216 1.70 -24.08 -13.90
N LEU A 217 2.28 -23.47 -12.87
CA LEU A 217 2.93 -24.17 -11.75
C LEU A 217 1.96 -24.40 -10.59
N LEU A 218 0.89 -23.63 -10.54
CA LEU A 218 -0.01 -23.51 -9.42
C LEU A 218 -1.15 -24.56 -9.49
N ARG A 219 -1.07 -25.66 -8.74
CA ARG A 219 -2.02 -26.80 -8.81
C ARG A 219 -3.37 -26.60 -8.08
N ARG A 220 -3.41 -25.91 -6.93
CA ARG A 220 -4.61 -25.82 -6.07
C ARG A 220 -5.56 -24.66 -6.43
N SER A 221 -6.60 -24.91 -7.23
CA SER A 221 -7.47 -23.85 -7.79
C SER A 221 -8.53 -23.28 -6.83
N ARG A 222 -9.15 -24.09 -5.97
CA ARG A 222 -10.32 -23.65 -5.16
C ARG A 222 -10.03 -22.56 -4.15
N GLY A 223 -8.98 -22.71 -3.33
CA GLY A 223 -8.59 -21.71 -2.33
C GLY A 223 -8.20 -20.38 -2.97
N ARG A 224 -7.58 -20.42 -4.15
CA ARG A 224 -7.22 -19.21 -4.91
C ARG A 224 -8.45 -18.48 -5.46
N ILE A 225 -9.45 -19.21 -5.94
CA ILE A 225 -10.71 -18.60 -6.39
C ILE A 225 -11.34 -17.86 -5.21
N LEU A 226 -11.41 -18.50 -4.03
CA LEU A 226 -11.94 -17.84 -2.83
C LEU A 226 -11.15 -16.57 -2.48
N ALA A 227 -9.82 -16.64 -2.43
CA ALA A 227 -8.97 -15.47 -2.15
C ALA A 227 -9.20 -14.33 -3.15
N TRP A 228 -9.27 -14.63 -4.45
CA TRP A 228 -9.55 -13.63 -5.48
C TRP A 228 -10.97 -13.07 -5.38
N CYS A 229 -11.98 -13.87 -5.03
CA CYS A 229 -13.33 -13.38 -4.78
C CYS A 229 -13.35 -12.37 -3.62
N VAL A 230 -12.62 -12.65 -2.53
CA VAL A 230 -12.50 -11.72 -1.39
C VAL A 230 -11.78 -10.44 -1.80
N VAL A 231 -10.65 -10.55 -2.51
CA VAL A 231 -9.91 -9.38 -3.04
C VAL A 231 -10.79 -8.56 -3.96
N LEU A 232 -11.54 -9.21 -4.88
CA LEU A 232 -12.44 -8.53 -5.81
C LEU A 232 -13.54 -7.78 -5.06
N ALA A 233 -14.20 -8.44 -4.09
CA ALA A 233 -15.26 -7.81 -3.30
C ALA A 233 -14.74 -6.56 -2.57
N LEU A 234 -13.63 -6.66 -1.84
CA LEU A 234 -13.05 -5.54 -1.11
C LEU A 234 -12.51 -4.42 -2.02
N ALA A 235 -11.97 -4.78 -3.19
CA ALA A 235 -11.50 -3.80 -4.17
C ALA A 235 -12.66 -3.04 -4.82
N VAL A 236 -13.77 -3.72 -5.12
CA VAL A 236 -14.99 -3.07 -5.65
C VAL A 236 -15.56 -2.10 -4.61
N THR A 237 -15.69 -2.51 -3.35
CA THR A 237 -16.23 -1.63 -2.30
C THR A 237 -15.35 -0.40 -2.10
N LEU A 238 -14.03 -0.56 -2.09
CA LEU A 238 -13.09 0.55 -1.98
C LEU A 238 -13.15 1.48 -3.20
N PHE A 239 -13.18 0.91 -4.41
CA PHE A 239 -13.24 1.68 -5.66
C PHE A 239 -14.51 2.53 -5.75
N VAL A 240 -15.68 1.92 -5.52
CA VAL A 240 -16.96 2.63 -5.52
C VAL A 240 -17.01 3.64 -4.39
N GLY A 241 -16.59 3.24 -3.19
CA GLY A 241 -16.62 4.09 -2.01
C GLY A 241 -15.75 5.35 -2.14
N THR A 242 -14.56 5.24 -2.74
CA THR A 242 -13.68 6.40 -2.98
C THR A 242 -14.27 7.36 -4.03
N ILE A 243 -14.94 6.85 -5.07
CA ILE A 243 -15.67 7.68 -6.04
C ILE A 243 -16.79 8.46 -5.34
N VAL A 244 -17.60 7.80 -4.52
CA VAL A 244 -18.68 8.42 -3.74
C VAL A 244 -18.13 9.47 -2.77
N ALA A 245 -17.05 9.15 -2.05
CA ALA A 245 -16.40 10.07 -1.12
C ALA A 245 -15.89 11.32 -1.83
N LYS A 246 -15.27 11.18 -3.00
CA LYS A 246 -14.85 12.34 -3.80
C LYS A 246 -16.04 13.21 -4.20
N PHE A 247 -17.13 12.60 -4.68
CA PHE A 247 -18.32 13.35 -5.07
C PHE A 247 -18.91 14.13 -3.88
N LYS A 248 -19.00 13.50 -2.70
CA LYS A 248 -19.44 14.16 -1.46
C LYS A 248 -18.51 15.31 -1.05
N LYS A 249 -17.18 15.13 -1.19
CA LYS A 249 -16.19 16.17 -0.88
C LYS A 249 -16.28 17.35 -1.85
N THR A 250 -16.51 17.10 -3.14
CA THR A 250 -16.72 18.17 -4.14
C THR A 250 -17.95 19.03 -3.79
N ILE A 251 -19.02 18.42 -3.27
CA ILE A 251 -20.23 19.16 -2.83
C ILE A 251 -19.96 19.98 -1.56
N LYS A 252 -19.15 19.47 -0.63
CA LYS A 252 -18.83 20.13 0.65
C LYS A 252 -17.64 21.10 0.59
N ALA A 253 -16.98 21.25 -0.56
CA ALA A 253 -15.72 21.99 -0.71
C ALA A 253 -15.82 23.52 -0.44
N GLU A 254 -16.99 24.01 -0.01
CA GLU A 254 -17.25 25.43 0.19
C GLU A 254 -16.97 25.92 1.63
N GLU A 255 -16.83 25.04 2.64
CA GLU A 255 -16.72 25.50 4.05
C GLU A 255 -15.42 25.14 4.80
N ASP A 256 -14.70 24.05 4.49
CA ASP A 256 -13.48 23.67 5.24
C ASP A 256 -12.21 23.72 4.39
N PHE A 257 -11.35 24.68 4.72
CA PHE A 257 -10.01 24.78 4.15
C PHE A 257 -9.08 23.74 4.78
N ASP A 258 -8.89 22.62 4.09
CA ASP A 258 -7.92 21.58 4.44
C ASP A 258 -6.48 22.15 4.47
N TYR A 259 -5.89 22.22 5.66
CA TYR A 259 -4.55 22.78 5.85
C TYR A 259 -3.48 21.91 5.18
N GLU A 260 -3.69 20.59 5.06
CA GLU A 260 -2.77 19.71 4.34
C GLU A 260 -2.72 20.08 2.87
N ALA A 261 -3.89 20.42 2.30
CA ALA A 261 -3.97 20.82 0.91
C ALA A 261 -3.20 22.12 0.65
N ARG A 262 -3.15 23.05 1.62
CA ARG A 262 -2.32 24.25 1.51
C ARG A 262 -0.83 23.93 1.66
N CYS A 263 -0.47 23.10 2.63
CA CYS A 263 0.91 22.67 2.86
C CYS A 263 1.51 21.93 1.67
N LEU A 264 0.68 21.17 0.95
CA LEU A 264 1.06 20.42 -0.24
C LEU A 264 0.65 21.07 -1.55
N TRP A 265 0.10 22.30 -1.53
CA TRP A 265 -0.43 22.98 -2.72
C TRP A 265 0.51 22.97 -3.93
N PRO A 266 1.83 23.25 -3.78
CA PRO A 266 2.77 23.19 -4.91
C PRO A 266 2.88 21.80 -5.57
N TYR A 267 2.46 20.75 -4.85
CA TYR A 267 2.55 19.35 -5.26
C TYR A 267 1.17 18.74 -5.60
N ILE A 268 0.06 19.43 -5.28
CA ILE A 268 -1.29 18.91 -5.54
C ILE A 268 -1.48 18.64 -7.04
N SER A 269 -1.23 19.64 -7.86
CA SER A 269 -1.40 19.56 -9.31
C SER A 269 -0.36 18.65 -9.97
N GLY A 270 0.87 18.64 -9.45
CA GLY A 270 2.00 17.93 -10.08
C GLY A 270 2.21 16.48 -9.65
N LEU A 271 1.73 16.06 -8.48
CA LEU A 271 2.02 14.73 -7.93
C LEU A 271 0.76 14.01 -7.44
N ILE A 272 0.01 14.66 -6.57
CA ILE A 272 -1.14 14.10 -5.83
C ILE A 272 -2.31 13.78 -6.76
N ALA A 273 -2.77 14.72 -7.58
CA ALA A 273 -3.87 14.49 -8.50
C ALA A 273 -3.53 13.44 -9.58
N PRO A 274 -2.35 13.48 -10.23
CA PRO A 274 -1.91 12.40 -11.12
C PRO A 274 -1.83 11.04 -10.43
N MET A 275 -1.32 10.97 -9.20
CA MET A 275 -1.22 9.72 -8.44
C MET A 275 -2.60 9.12 -8.12
N ALA A 276 -3.58 9.96 -7.76
CA ALA A 276 -4.95 9.52 -7.53
C ALA A 276 -5.60 8.98 -8.81
N TYR A 277 -5.46 9.71 -9.92
CA TYR A 277 -5.96 9.27 -11.22
C TYR A 277 -5.32 7.95 -11.67
N TYR A 278 -4.00 7.87 -11.55
CA TYR A 278 -3.22 6.66 -11.82
C TYR A 278 -3.70 5.46 -10.99
N SER A 279 -3.95 5.66 -9.70
CA SER A 279 -4.46 4.61 -8.81
C SER A 279 -5.84 4.12 -9.22
N TRP A 280 -6.74 5.02 -9.63
CA TRP A 280 -8.06 4.63 -10.15
C TRP A 280 -7.97 3.86 -11.47
N VAL A 281 -7.11 4.29 -12.38
CA VAL A 281 -6.90 3.59 -13.66
C VAL A 281 -6.40 2.17 -13.40
N ILE A 282 -5.41 2.01 -12.51
CA ILE A 282 -4.92 0.69 -12.11
C ILE A 282 -6.01 -0.15 -11.46
N ALA A 283 -6.77 0.44 -10.51
CA ALA A 283 -7.86 -0.26 -9.85
C ALA A 283 -8.89 -0.78 -10.87
N GLY A 284 -9.29 0.05 -11.84
CA GLY A 284 -10.19 -0.35 -12.92
C GLY A 284 -9.66 -1.54 -13.72
N PHE A 285 -8.39 -1.49 -14.16
CA PHE A 285 -7.78 -2.60 -14.89
C PHE A 285 -7.65 -3.87 -14.04
N GLN A 286 -7.31 -3.75 -12.75
CA GLN A 286 -7.25 -4.88 -11.83
C GLN A 286 -8.62 -5.53 -11.66
N LEU A 287 -9.67 -4.73 -11.43
CA LEU A 287 -11.04 -5.24 -11.27
C LEU A 287 -11.49 -6.02 -12.50
N LEU A 288 -11.24 -5.47 -13.70
CA LEU A 288 -11.55 -6.16 -14.97
C LEU A 288 -10.74 -7.45 -15.11
N GLY A 289 -9.43 -7.41 -14.84
CA GLY A 289 -8.55 -8.56 -14.96
C GLY A 289 -8.89 -9.70 -13.99
N ILE A 290 -9.15 -9.37 -12.72
CA ILE A 290 -9.54 -10.34 -11.68
C ILE A 290 -10.92 -10.94 -12.01
N SER A 291 -11.88 -10.12 -12.43
CA SER A 291 -13.21 -10.60 -12.82
C SER A 291 -13.14 -11.56 -14.01
N ALA A 292 -12.39 -11.20 -15.05
CA ALA A 292 -12.17 -12.06 -16.22
C ALA A 292 -11.49 -13.38 -15.83
N TYR A 293 -10.51 -13.33 -14.91
CA TYR A 293 -9.85 -14.54 -14.40
C TYR A 293 -10.80 -15.47 -13.64
N ILE A 294 -11.62 -14.93 -12.73
CA ILE A 294 -12.59 -15.72 -11.97
C ILE A 294 -13.62 -16.35 -12.92
N VAL A 295 -14.21 -15.57 -13.83
CA VAL A 295 -15.18 -16.07 -14.82
C VAL A 295 -14.54 -17.15 -15.70
N GLY A 296 -13.32 -16.94 -16.17
CA GLY A 296 -12.58 -17.91 -16.98
C GLY A 296 -12.33 -19.22 -16.23
N LEU A 297 -11.97 -19.16 -14.94
CA LEU A 297 -11.79 -20.35 -14.12
C LEU A 297 -13.09 -21.10 -13.85
N LEU A 298 -14.17 -20.39 -13.54
CA LEU A 298 -15.49 -21.01 -13.33
C LEU A 298 -15.98 -21.70 -14.60
N ASN A 299 -15.78 -21.06 -15.76
CA ASN A 299 -16.14 -21.64 -17.05
C ASN A 299 -15.26 -22.86 -17.41
N SER A 300 -13.95 -22.79 -17.14
CA SER A 300 -13.03 -23.91 -17.33
C SER A 300 -13.40 -25.11 -16.46
N GLN A 301 -13.79 -24.87 -15.19
CA GLN A 301 -14.29 -25.93 -14.32
C GLN A 301 -15.58 -26.56 -14.84
N ARG A 302 -16.51 -25.74 -15.34
CA ARG A 302 -17.78 -26.22 -15.91
C ARG A 302 -17.58 -27.05 -17.17
N ASN A 303 -16.74 -26.58 -18.08
CA ASN A 303 -16.56 -27.19 -19.39
C ASN A 303 -15.40 -28.20 -19.45
N ARG A 304 -14.75 -28.49 -18.31
CA ARG A 304 -13.50 -29.28 -18.22
C ARG A 304 -12.44 -28.83 -19.25
N SER A 305 -12.45 -27.55 -19.60
CA SER A 305 -11.57 -27.01 -20.65
C SER A 305 -10.20 -26.64 -20.10
N LEU A 306 -9.22 -26.50 -21.01
CA LEU A 306 -7.88 -25.96 -20.76
C LEU A 306 -7.91 -24.63 -19.98
N ASN A 307 -6.78 -24.29 -19.36
CA ASN A 307 -6.70 -23.14 -18.46
C ASN A 307 -7.14 -21.86 -19.17
N PRO A 308 -7.79 -20.92 -18.45
CA PRO A 308 -8.26 -19.65 -19.01
C PRO A 308 -7.13 -18.69 -19.41
N PHE A 309 -5.87 -19.10 -19.38
CA PHE A 309 -4.75 -18.33 -19.91
C PHE A 309 -4.12 -18.97 -21.16
N ASP A 310 -4.48 -20.20 -21.50
CA ASP A 310 -3.92 -20.86 -22.69
C ASP A 310 -4.46 -20.25 -23.99
N TRP A 311 -5.57 -19.50 -23.94
CA TRP A 311 -6.09 -18.73 -25.08
C TRP A 311 -5.36 -17.38 -25.29
N LEU A 312 -4.60 -16.89 -24.31
CA LEU A 312 -3.91 -15.60 -24.45
C LEU A 312 -2.71 -15.74 -25.38
N PRO A 313 -2.57 -14.89 -26.42
CA PRO A 313 -1.37 -14.85 -27.21
C PRO A 313 -0.13 -14.56 -26.35
N ARG A 314 0.99 -15.21 -26.66
CA ARG A 314 2.25 -15.08 -25.90
C ARG A 314 2.72 -13.62 -25.79
N SER A 315 2.53 -12.82 -26.84
CA SER A 315 2.85 -11.39 -26.85
C SER A 315 2.04 -10.61 -25.82
N VAL A 316 0.72 -10.81 -25.80
CA VAL A 316 -0.20 -10.14 -24.85
C VAL A 316 0.16 -10.51 -23.41
N TRP A 317 0.48 -11.78 -23.15
CA TRP A 317 0.89 -12.22 -21.82
C TRP A 317 2.17 -11.52 -21.32
N TRP A 318 3.19 -11.39 -22.19
CA TRP A 318 4.41 -10.65 -21.84
C TRP A 318 4.17 -9.16 -21.64
N THR A 319 3.32 -8.54 -22.47
CA THR A 319 2.95 -7.13 -22.32
C THR A 319 2.24 -6.90 -20.99
N LEU A 320 1.28 -7.77 -20.61
CA LEU A 320 0.58 -7.68 -19.34
C LEU A 320 1.53 -7.83 -18.15
N LEU A 321 2.47 -8.77 -18.25
CA LEU A 321 3.49 -8.99 -17.23
C LEU A 321 4.38 -7.74 -17.06
N GLY A 322 4.92 -7.22 -18.15
CA GLY A 322 5.76 -6.03 -18.14
C GLY A 322 5.03 -4.79 -17.63
N LEU A 323 3.79 -4.57 -18.09
CA LEU A 323 2.96 -3.44 -17.64
C LEU A 323 2.68 -3.51 -16.14
N THR A 324 2.30 -4.68 -15.63
CA THR A 324 2.01 -4.88 -14.20
C THR A 324 3.26 -4.71 -13.34
N PHE A 325 4.42 -5.19 -13.82
CA PHE A 325 5.71 -5.00 -13.14
C PHE A 325 6.10 -3.52 -13.09
N CYS A 326 6.00 -2.80 -14.21
CA CYS A 326 6.26 -1.36 -14.26
C CYS A 326 5.28 -0.59 -13.38
N ALA A 327 4.01 -0.98 -13.34
CA ALA A 327 3.00 -0.34 -12.50
C ALA A 327 3.35 -0.49 -11.00
N MET A 328 3.73 -1.69 -10.56
CA MET A 328 4.12 -1.96 -9.17
C MET A 328 5.28 -1.06 -8.72
N TRP A 329 6.35 -0.98 -9.51
CA TRP A 329 7.51 -0.14 -9.17
C TRP A 329 7.22 1.36 -9.30
N THR A 330 6.42 1.77 -10.28
CA THR A 330 5.99 3.18 -10.41
C THR A 330 5.19 3.61 -9.20
N SER A 331 4.25 2.78 -8.75
CA SER A 331 3.46 3.02 -7.53
C SER A 331 4.33 3.19 -6.29
N ILE A 332 5.32 2.33 -6.08
CA ILE A 332 6.26 2.44 -4.96
C ILE A 332 7.11 3.70 -5.08
N GLY A 333 7.61 4.02 -6.27
CA GLY A 333 8.38 5.24 -6.51
C GLY A 333 7.57 6.52 -6.24
N LEU A 334 6.31 6.55 -6.65
CA LEU A 334 5.38 7.64 -6.34
C LEU A 334 5.14 7.76 -4.83
N PHE A 335 4.99 6.63 -4.14
CA PHE A 335 4.77 6.61 -2.70
C PHE A 335 6.00 7.09 -1.91
N ILE A 336 7.19 6.62 -2.26
CA ILE A 336 8.46 7.12 -1.67
C ILE A 336 8.58 8.62 -1.89
N ARG A 337 8.33 9.08 -3.11
CA ARG A 337 8.40 10.51 -3.45
C ARG A 337 7.39 11.33 -2.64
N LEU A 338 6.17 10.84 -2.44
CA LEU A 338 5.17 11.49 -1.60
C LEU A 338 5.63 11.55 -0.14
N THR A 339 6.10 10.43 0.41
CA THR A 339 6.54 10.31 1.81
C THR A 339 7.71 11.24 2.12
N LEU A 340 8.72 11.30 1.24
CA LEU A 340 9.84 12.22 1.38
C LEU A 340 9.38 13.69 1.37
N ARG A 341 8.42 14.04 0.51
CA ARG A 341 7.92 15.42 0.43
C ARG A 341 7.09 15.82 1.64
N ILE A 342 6.33 14.89 2.23
CA ILE A 342 5.61 15.13 3.48
C ILE A 342 6.64 15.34 4.60
N HIS A 343 7.65 14.47 4.69
CA HIS A 343 8.71 14.56 5.70
C HIS A 343 9.47 15.90 5.63
N ASP A 344 9.87 16.34 4.44
CA ASP A 344 10.56 17.63 4.23
C ASP A 344 9.76 18.85 4.73
N ARG A 345 8.42 18.75 4.74
CA ARG A 345 7.50 19.85 5.06
C ARG A 345 7.04 19.86 6.49
N VAL A 346 6.71 18.69 7.04
CA VAL A 346 6.17 18.54 8.39
C VAL A 346 7.30 18.47 9.44
N GLY A 347 8.46 17.92 9.05
CA GLY A 347 9.56 17.69 9.98
C GLY A 347 9.24 16.59 11.00
N GLU A 348 9.76 16.72 12.22
CA GLU A 348 9.68 15.71 13.29
C GLU A 348 8.27 15.48 13.83
N LYS A 349 7.31 16.37 13.56
CA LYS A 349 5.91 16.23 14.01
C LYS A 349 5.05 15.32 13.12
N ASN A 350 5.68 14.51 12.28
CA ASN A 350 4.97 13.60 11.40
C ASN A 350 4.68 12.27 12.10
N LYS A 351 3.41 11.99 12.40
CA LYS A 351 2.97 10.72 13.03
C LYS A 351 3.29 9.50 12.16
N ASP A 352 3.42 9.66 10.84
CA ASP A 352 3.80 8.56 9.93
C ASP A 352 5.25 8.05 10.15
N SER A 353 6.08 8.78 10.91
CA SER A 353 7.44 8.36 11.26
C SER A 353 7.50 7.36 12.43
N GLU A 354 6.39 7.18 13.15
CA GLU A 354 6.33 6.28 14.30
C GLU A 354 6.08 4.82 13.89
N TRP A 355 6.74 3.92 14.61
CA TRP A 355 6.52 2.48 14.45
C TRP A 355 5.28 2.04 15.22
N SER A 356 4.33 1.43 14.51
CA SER A 356 3.17 0.80 15.14
C SER A 356 3.36 -0.72 15.27
N PHE A 357 2.61 -1.34 16.18
CA PHE A 357 2.55 -2.80 16.26
C PHE A 357 2.07 -3.43 14.94
N GLY A 358 1.11 -2.79 14.27
CA GLY A 358 0.59 -3.23 12.97
C GLY A 358 1.67 -3.27 11.89
N GLN A 359 2.55 -2.28 11.84
CA GLN A 359 3.69 -2.25 10.91
C GLN A 359 4.69 -3.40 11.14
N VAL A 360 5.00 -3.70 12.40
CA VAL A 360 5.90 -4.81 12.74
C VAL A 360 5.27 -6.15 12.33
N LEU A 361 3.98 -6.31 12.59
CA LEU A 361 3.23 -7.50 12.16
C LEU A 361 3.17 -7.61 10.63
N ALA A 362 3.03 -6.49 9.92
CA ALA A 362 3.05 -6.45 8.46
C ALA A 362 4.38 -6.98 7.89
N LEU A 363 5.52 -6.62 8.49
CA LEU A 363 6.83 -7.18 8.13
C LEU A 363 6.91 -8.69 8.39
N ALA A 364 6.32 -9.16 9.49
CA ALA A 364 6.29 -10.58 9.83
C ALA A 364 5.53 -11.44 8.81
N THR A 365 4.66 -10.84 7.98
CA THR A 365 3.93 -11.52 6.89
C THR A 365 4.87 -12.24 5.91
N TRP A 366 6.11 -11.76 5.75
CA TRP A 366 7.09 -12.34 4.83
C TRP A 366 7.90 -13.49 5.44
N VAL A 367 7.92 -13.62 6.77
CA VAL A 367 8.75 -14.60 7.48
C VAL A 367 8.42 -16.04 7.04
N PRO A 368 7.15 -16.49 6.98
CA PRO A 368 6.86 -17.85 6.56
C PRO A 368 7.39 -18.19 5.16
N SER A 369 7.28 -17.25 4.21
CA SER A 369 7.77 -17.46 2.84
C SER A 369 9.30 -17.52 2.78
N ILE A 370 9.99 -16.69 3.58
CA ILE A 370 11.46 -16.68 3.66
C ILE A 370 11.96 -17.97 4.33
N VAL A 371 11.35 -18.37 5.45
CA VAL A 371 11.68 -19.62 6.14
C VAL A 371 11.49 -20.81 5.20
N GLU A 372 10.39 -20.83 4.45
CA GLU A 372 10.14 -21.88 3.48
C GLU A 372 11.19 -21.94 2.38
N PHE A 373 11.51 -20.77 1.82
CA PHE A 373 12.55 -20.67 0.82
C PHE A 373 13.90 -21.18 1.35
N VAL A 374 14.29 -20.77 2.57
CA VAL A 374 15.56 -21.18 3.19
C VAL A 374 15.57 -22.68 3.49
N TYR A 375 14.45 -23.22 3.98
CA TYR A 375 14.33 -24.64 4.31
C TYR A 375 14.46 -25.52 3.05
N ILE A 376 13.73 -25.20 1.96
CA ILE A 376 13.85 -25.91 0.67
C ILE A 376 15.21 -25.64 -0.02
N TRP A 377 15.87 -24.54 0.31
CA TRP A 377 17.20 -24.28 -0.20
C TRP A 377 18.27 -25.06 0.57
N TRP A 378 18.05 -25.31 1.86
CA TRP A 378 18.95 -26.07 2.72
C TRP A 378 18.79 -27.58 2.48
N GLU A 379 17.57 -28.09 2.62
CA GLU A 379 17.20 -29.48 2.37
C GLU A 379 16.79 -29.66 0.90
N ALA A 380 17.00 -30.83 0.30
CA ALA A 380 16.49 -31.07 -1.04
C ALA A 380 14.94 -30.96 -1.05
N PRO A 381 14.28 -30.53 -2.14
CA PRO A 381 12.83 -30.33 -2.12
C PRO A 381 12.02 -31.57 -1.75
N GLU A 382 12.50 -32.76 -2.09
CA GLU A 382 11.86 -34.03 -1.74
C GLU A 382 11.88 -34.27 -0.23
N GLU A 383 13.05 -34.13 0.40
CA GLU A 383 13.21 -34.24 1.86
C GLU A 383 12.38 -33.17 2.59
N ALA A 384 12.49 -31.92 2.14
CA ALA A 384 11.78 -30.78 2.74
C ALA A 384 10.24 -30.94 2.65
N LEU A 385 9.72 -31.46 1.54
CA LEU A 385 8.29 -31.67 1.37
C LEU A 385 7.81 -32.94 2.07
N ASN A 386 8.62 -34.01 2.12
CA ASN A 386 8.30 -35.24 2.84
C ASN A 386 8.16 -35.00 4.34
N GLY A 387 9.01 -34.18 4.95
CA GLY A 387 8.92 -33.82 6.37
C GLY A 387 7.61 -33.12 6.77
N ARG A 388 6.80 -32.67 5.80
CA ARG A 388 5.51 -31.98 6.02
C ARG A 388 4.29 -32.86 5.81
N LEU A 389 4.45 -33.98 5.15
CA LEU A 389 3.37 -34.91 4.94
C LEU A 389 3.18 -35.74 6.21
N MET A 390 1.92 -36.04 6.52
CA MET A 390 1.63 -37.03 7.56
C MET A 390 1.86 -38.42 6.99
N ASP A 391 2.36 -39.37 7.80
CA ASP A 391 2.39 -40.77 7.41
C ASP A 391 0.97 -41.25 7.06
N PRO A 392 0.77 -42.00 5.96
CA PRO A 392 1.75 -42.72 5.13
C PRO A 392 2.05 -42.05 3.77
N TYR A 393 1.93 -40.72 3.65
CA TYR A 393 2.06 -40.05 2.36
C TYR A 393 3.52 -39.69 2.04
N GLU A 394 3.99 -40.06 0.85
CA GLU A 394 5.33 -39.77 0.35
C GLU A 394 5.27 -38.92 -0.95
N VAL A 395 6.24 -38.03 -1.12
CA VAL A 395 6.46 -37.23 -2.33
C VAL A 395 7.31 -38.02 -3.30
N CYS A 396 6.72 -38.47 -4.40
CA CYS A 396 7.49 -39.04 -5.52
C CYS A 396 7.74 -37.99 -6.61
N GLU A 397 8.99 -37.86 -7.07
CA GLU A 397 9.28 -37.14 -8.30
C GLU A 397 8.72 -37.93 -9.49
N THR A 398 7.67 -37.40 -10.12
CA THR A 398 7.19 -37.96 -11.39
C THR A 398 8.07 -37.43 -12.51
N SER A 399 9.13 -38.17 -12.85
CA SER A 399 10.00 -37.85 -13.98
C SER A 399 9.14 -37.74 -15.24
N ARG A 400 9.05 -36.54 -15.82
CA ARG A 400 8.47 -36.35 -17.15
C ARG A 400 9.44 -36.85 -18.20
N GLU A 401 9.45 -38.16 -18.43
CA GLU A 401 9.65 -38.72 -19.76
C GLU A 401 8.28 -39.26 -20.23
N PRO A 402 7.63 -38.65 -21.23
CA PRO A 402 6.25 -38.98 -21.60
C PRO A 402 6.04 -40.41 -22.13
N ARG A 403 7.09 -41.19 -22.39
CA ARG A 403 6.97 -42.54 -22.97
C ARG A 403 6.94 -43.67 -21.96
N ASP A 404 7.45 -43.47 -20.74
CA ASP A 404 7.58 -44.57 -19.78
C ASP A 404 6.34 -44.75 -18.90
N LEU A 405 5.51 -43.71 -18.77
CA LEU A 405 4.25 -43.80 -18.02
C LEU A 405 3.12 -44.47 -18.81
N GLU A 406 3.13 -44.37 -20.14
CA GLU A 406 2.23 -45.14 -21.00
C GLU A 406 2.71 -46.60 -21.14
N MET A 407 4.03 -46.86 -21.22
CA MET A 407 4.56 -48.23 -21.21
C MET A 407 4.40 -48.91 -19.85
N ARG A 408 4.65 -48.23 -18.71
CA ARG A 408 4.40 -48.83 -17.38
C ARG A 408 2.92 -48.99 -17.06
N ARG A 409 2.03 -48.11 -17.53
CA ARG A 409 0.59 -48.34 -17.35
C ARG A 409 0.10 -49.48 -18.24
N ALA A 410 0.68 -49.68 -19.42
CA ALA A 410 0.44 -50.86 -20.24
C ALA A 410 1.01 -52.15 -19.60
N GLU A 411 2.20 -52.10 -19.00
CA GLU A 411 2.77 -53.23 -18.24
C GLU A 411 1.99 -53.51 -16.95
N ASP A 412 1.60 -52.49 -16.17
CA ASP A 412 0.78 -52.65 -14.96
C ASP A 412 -0.66 -53.08 -15.27
N GLU A 413 -1.25 -52.68 -16.40
CA GLU A 413 -2.56 -53.20 -16.85
C GLU A 413 -2.44 -54.63 -17.40
N GLN A 414 -1.29 -54.99 -17.98
CA GLN A 414 -1.00 -56.36 -18.42
C GLN A 414 -0.73 -57.28 -17.22
N ASP A 415 -0.09 -56.79 -16.16
CA ASP A 415 0.11 -57.51 -14.89
C ASP A 415 -1.16 -57.55 -14.02
N ARG A 416 -2.04 -56.53 -14.08
CA ARG A 416 -3.37 -56.57 -13.42
C ARG A 416 -4.38 -57.44 -14.15
N GLY A 417 -4.15 -57.75 -15.43
CA GLY A 417 -4.92 -58.71 -16.21
C GLY A 417 -4.61 -60.17 -15.85
N GLU A 418 -3.39 -60.45 -15.37
CA GLU A 418 -3.02 -61.75 -14.80
C GLU A 418 -3.29 -61.79 -13.30
N PHE A 419 -4.56 -61.97 -12.91
CA PHE A 419 -4.88 -62.57 -11.61
C PHE A 419 -4.39 -64.03 -11.60
N ARG A 420 -3.07 -64.25 -11.44
CA ARG A 420 -2.55 -65.53 -10.97
C ARG A 420 -3.11 -65.74 -9.58
N ARG A 421 -4.08 -66.64 -9.45
CA ARG A 421 -4.39 -67.29 -8.18
C ARG A 421 -3.08 -67.85 -7.64
N LEU A 422 -2.53 -67.21 -6.63
CA LEU A 422 -1.57 -67.83 -5.73
C LEU A 422 -2.32 -68.94 -5.01
N ILE A 423 -2.37 -70.13 -5.64
CA ILE A 423 -2.66 -71.37 -4.96
C ILE A 423 -1.48 -71.56 -4.00
N GLN A 424 -1.73 -71.37 -2.70
CA GLN A 424 -0.86 -71.84 -1.64
C GLN A 424 -0.76 -73.37 -1.72
N GLY A 425 0.19 -73.87 -2.51
CA GLY A 425 0.69 -75.24 -2.43
C GLY A 425 1.85 -75.27 -1.46
N GLY A 426 1.57 -75.58 -0.18
CA GLY A 426 2.61 -75.90 0.79
C GLY A 426 3.03 -77.37 0.63
N PRO A 427 4.34 -77.68 0.55
CA PRO A 427 4.82 -79.04 0.70
C PRO A 427 5.23 -79.26 2.17
N HIS A 428 4.53 -80.15 2.86
CA HIS A 428 5.11 -80.83 4.02
C HIS A 428 4.73 -82.31 4.00
N GLU A 429 5.62 -83.08 3.37
CA GLU A 429 5.89 -84.47 3.75
C GLU A 429 6.34 -84.51 5.22
N GLY A 430 5.69 -85.37 5.99
CA GLY A 430 6.00 -85.64 7.39
C GLY A 430 5.58 -87.06 7.76
N SER A 431 6.37 -88.02 7.28
CA SER A 431 6.38 -89.44 7.64
C SER A 431 6.34 -89.64 9.16
N ILE A 432 5.28 -90.26 9.70
CA ILE A 432 5.29 -90.89 11.02
C ILE A 432 5.07 -92.40 10.84
N ARG A 433 6.10 -93.16 11.23
CA ARG A 433 6.11 -94.60 11.39
C ARG A 433 5.34 -94.99 12.65
N THR A 434 4.69 -96.14 12.55
CA THR A 434 4.32 -97.09 13.61
C THR A 434 5.19 -97.02 14.88
N TRP A 435 4.55 -96.91 16.05
CA TRP A 435 4.45 -97.95 17.09
C TRP A 435 3.17 -97.71 17.91
#